data_AF-A0A3N5VEY4-F1
#
_entry.id   AF-A0A3N5VEY4-F1
#
_cell.length_a   1.000
_cell.length_b   1.000
_cell.length_c   1.000
_cell.angle_alpha   90.00
_cell.angle_beta   90.00
_cell.angle_gamma   90.00
#
_symmetry.space_group_name_H-M   'P 1'
#
loop_
_entity.id
_entity.type
_entity.pdbx_description
1 polymer ?
#
loop_
_entity_poly.entity_id
_entity_poly.type
_entity_poly.pdbx_seq_one_letter_code
_entity_poly.pdbx_strand_id
1 'polypeptide(L)'
;MSKKWQHIVFALVVLWSAGPVLAADIGKGNILFEWFDGARNATSLAQITDGRLWRYPDNPTVSQWRTSFDGIDGRAEYYVTRVRGYVHPPADGEYTFWITSDDQSQLWLSTDENPANRVMISQVTGYSGATEWTKFPEQKSAAIALKAGKKYYVEALHRDGSGGD
;
A
#
# COMPACT_ATOMS: atom_id res chain seq x y z
N MET A 1 9.94 29.35 13.42
CA MET A 1 10.68 28.60 12.38
C MET A 1 9.74 27.58 11.77
N SER A 2 9.83 27.37 10.46
CA SER A 2 8.74 27.04 9.52
C SER A 2 7.93 25.79 9.83
N LYS A 3 6.59 25.94 9.85
CA LYS A 3 5.64 24.86 9.54
C LYS A 3 5.91 24.39 8.10
N LYS A 4 6.19 23.10 7.90
CA LYS A 4 6.13 22.43 6.59
C LYS A 4 5.25 21.19 6.71
N TRP A 5 4.58 20.93 5.61
CA TRP A 5 3.32 20.21 5.48
C TRP A 5 3.55 18.77 4.99
N GLN A 6 2.78 17.85 5.57
CA GLN A 6 2.06 16.74 4.93
C GLN A 6 2.89 15.75 4.08
N HIS A 7 3.29 14.65 4.69
CA HIS A 7 3.80 13.50 3.96
C HIS A 7 2.87 12.29 4.18
N ILE A 8 2.01 12.06 3.19
CA ILE A 8 1.11 10.89 3.14
C ILE A 8 1.96 9.69 2.77
N VAL A 9 2.02 8.72 3.66
CA VAL A 9 2.45 7.36 3.32
C VAL A 9 1.26 6.71 2.59
N PHE A 10 1.44 6.09 1.42
CA PHE A 10 0.42 5.34 0.65
C PHE A 10 -0.91 6.01 0.29
N ALA A 11 -0.97 6.88 -0.72
CA ALA A 11 -2.26 7.11 -1.36
C ALA A 11 -2.53 6.00 -2.41
N LEU A 12 -3.57 5.18 -2.18
CA LEU A 12 -4.10 4.28 -3.20
C LEU A 12 -5.19 5.03 -3.95
N VAL A 13 -4.84 5.68 -5.06
CA VAL A 13 -5.84 6.31 -5.92
C VAL A 13 -6.38 5.28 -6.89
N VAL A 14 -7.65 4.94 -6.73
CA VAL A 14 -8.42 4.15 -7.67
C VAL A 14 -9.20 5.10 -8.57
N LEU A 15 -8.81 5.20 -9.84
CA LEU A 15 -9.58 5.93 -10.85
C LEU A 15 -10.51 4.97 -11.58
N TRP A 16 -11.79 5.30 -11.63
CA TRP A 16 -12.82 4.60 -12.39
C TRP A 16 -13.67 5.61 -13.19
N SER A 17 -14.15 5.21 -14.38
CA SER A 17 -15.11 5.98 -15.18
C SER A 17 -16.55 5.71 -14.71
N ALA A 18 -17.18 6.71 -14.08
CA ALA A 18 -18.36 6.51 -13.22
C ALA A 18 -19.70 6.15 -13.91
N GLY A 19 -20.37 5.13 -13.36
CA GLY A 19 -21.82 4.97 -13.21
C GLY A 19 -22.27 5.28 -11.75
N PRO A 20 -23.56 5.17 -11.39
CA PRO A 20 -24.06 5.60 -10.09
C PRO A 20 -23.57 4.69 -8.93
N VAL A 21 -23.13 5.31 -7.83
CA VAL A 21 -22.78 4.65 -6.55
C VAL A 21 -24.06 4.28 -5.81
N LEU A 22 -24.19 3.05 -5.31
CA LEU A 22 -25.37 2.59 -4.56
C LEU A 22 -25.10 2.59 -3.05
N ALA A 23 -26.14 2.83 -2.24
CA ALA A 23 -26.06 2.91 -0.78
C ALA A 23 -25.53 1.64 -0.06
N ALA A 24 -25.35 0.52 -0.77
CA ALA A 24 -24.71 -0.69 -0.27
C ALA A 24 -23.17 -0.58 -0.15
N ASP A 25 -22.58 0.56 -0.49
CA ASP A 25 -21.13 0.82 -0.45
C ASP A 25 -20.61 1.39 0.89
N ILE A 26 -21.51 1.65 1.85
CA ILE A 26 -21.14 2.25 3.14
C ILE A 26 -20.69 1.12 4.09
N GLY A 27 -19.37 1.00 4.33
CA GLY A 27 -18.78 0.10 5.33
C GLY A 27 -17.80 -0.97 4.82
N LYS A 28 -17.21 -0.82 3.63
CA LYS A 28 -16.39 -1.89 3.02
C LYS A 28 -14.92 -1.85 3.43
N GLY A 29 -14.69 -2.28 4.68
CA GLY A 29 -13.48 -3.01 5.07
C GLY A 29 -12.59 -2.30 6.08
N ASN A 30 -12.21 -3.03 7.14
CA ASN A 30 -11.05 -2.66 7.94
C ASN A 30 -9.78 -3.09 7.18
N ILE A 31 -8.81 -2.20 7.14
CA ILE A 31 -7.47 -2.42 6.60
C ILE A 31 -6.57 -2.71 7.77
N LEU A 32 -5.82 -3.81 7.72
CA LEU A 32 -4.84 -4.14 8.74
C LEU A 32 -3.52 -3.48 8.38
N PHE A 33 -3.06 -2.59 9.25
CA PHE A 33 -1.70 -2.09 9.25
C PHE A 33 -0.87 -2.88 10.24
N GLU A 34 0.29 -3.34 9.81
CA GLU A 34 1.29 -4.01 10.61
C GLU A 34 2.62 -3.31 10.44
N TRP A 35 3.25 -2.94 11.54
CA TRP A 35 4.57 -2.31 11.53
C TRP A 35 5.60 -3.23 12.16
N PHE A 36 6.78 -3.30 11.54
CA PHE A 36 7.93 -4.08 12.00
C PHE A 36 9.10 -3.12 12.19
N ASP A 37 9.35 -2.73 13.44
CA ASP A 37 10.37 -1.75 13.77
C ASP A 37 11.76 -2.39 13.87
N GLY A 38 12.80 -1.57 13.69
CA GLY A 38 14.20 -2.01 13.80
C GLY A 38 14.71 -2.70 12.54
N ALA A 39 14.20 -2.32 11.37
CA ALA A 39 14.55 -2.87 10.06
C ALA A 39 15.87 -2.33 9.48
N ARG A 40 16.80 -1.86 10.32
CA ARG A 40 18.09 -1.26 9.91
C ARG A 40 18.92 -2.15 8.97
N ASN A 41 18.85 -3.46 9.18
CA ASN A 41 19.61 -4.45 8.40
C ASN A 41 18.93 -4.89 7.11
N ALA A 42 17.64 -4.59 6.95
CA ALA A 42 16.92 -4.85 5.71
C ALA A 42 16.98 -3.59 4.87
N THR A 43 17.91 -3.51 3.92
CA THR A 43 18.15 -2.35 3.05
C THR A 43 17.37 -2.39 1.74
N SER A 44 16.55 -3.43 1.52
CA SER A 44 15.62 -3.50 0.40
C SER A 44 14.41 -4.38 0.70
N LEU A 45 13.33 -4.22 -0.07
CA LEU A 45 12.14 -5.07 0.03
C LEU A 45 12.44 -6.56 -0.17
N ALA A 46 13.40 -6.91 -1.04
CA ALA A 46 13.82 -8.29 -1.24
C ALA A 46 14.44 -8.92 0.02
N GLN A 47 15.14 -8.12 0.84
CA GLN A 47 15.72 -8.58 2.11
C GLN A 47 14.66 -8.72 3.21
N ILE A 48 13.50 -8.10 3.07
CA ILE A 48 12.40 -8.28 4.02
C ILE A 48 11.74 -9.63 3.77
N THR A 49 11.55 -9.98 2.50
CA THR A 49 10.86 -11.20 2.09
C THR A 49 11.74 -12.45 2.08
N ASP A 50 13.07 -12.31 2.10
CA ASP A 50 14.01 -13.44 2.24
C ASP A 50 14.29 -13.87 3.70
N GLY A 51 13.65 -13.21 4.67
CA GLY A 51 13.75 -13.55 6.09
C GLY A 51 14.87 -12.85 6.86
N ARG A 52 15.61 -11.89 6.27
CA ARG A 52 16.61 -11.10 7.03
C ARG A 52 16.00 -10.19 8.09
N LEU A 53 14.71 -9.87 8.01
CA LEU A 53 13.97 -9.23 9.08
C LEU A 53 13.29 -10.29 9.96
N TRP A 54 13.94 -10.68 11.07
CA TRP A 54 13.50 -11.78 11.94
C TRP A 54 12.06 -11.66 12.48
N ARG A 55 11.49 -10.45 12.50
CA ARG A 55 10.12 -10.19 12.93
C ARG A 55 9.08 -10.42 11.82
N TYR A 56 9.49 -10.35 10.57
CA TYR A 56 8.61 -10.51 9.42
C TYR A 56 8.54 -11.99 9.00
N PRO A 57 7.36 -12.54 8.65
CA PRO A 57 6.07 -11.86 8.51
C PRO A 57 5.18 -11.82 9.77
N ASP A 58 5.50 -12.57 10.83
CA ASP A 58 4.48 -13.00 11.80
C ASP A 58 4.54 -12.32 13.17
N ASN A 59 5.52 -11.44 13.41
CA ASN A 59 5.72 -10.78 14.70
C ASN A 59 5.80 -9.25 14.58
N PRO A 60 4.73 -8.57 14.12
CA PRO A 60 4.70 -7.11 14.02
C PRO A 60 4.84 -6.46 15.41
N THR A 61 5.54 -5.33 15.47
CA THR A 61 5.63 -4.50 16.68
C THR A 61 4.28 -3.88 17.03
N VAL A 62 3.53 -3.45 16.01
CA VAL A 62 2.20 -2.85 16.16
C VAL A 62 1.28 -3.42 15.08
N SER A 63 0.04 -3.71 15.46
CA SER A 63 -1.04 -4.04 14.53
C SER A 63 -2.23 -3.13 14.79
N GLN A 64 -2.81 -2.53 13.74
CA GLN A 64 -3.93 -1.60 13.86
C GLN A 64 -4.91 -1.78 12.72
N TRP A 65 -6.20 -1.83 13.06
CA TRP A 65 -7.29 -1.72 12.08
C TRP A 65 -7.55 -0.25 11.74
N ARG A 66 -7.62 0.06 10.45
CA ARG A 66 -7.86 1.40 9.92
C ARG A 66 -8.90 1.36 8.80
N THR A 67 -9.43 2.52 8.44
CA THR A 67 -10.43 2.69 7.38
C THR A 67 -9.88 3.38 6.13
N SER A 68 -8.60 3.78 6.12
CA SER A 68 -7.89 4.30 4.95
C SER A 68 -6.63 3.48 4.66
N PHE A 69 -6.26 3.40 3.38
CA PHE A 69 -5.01 2.83 2.89
C PHE A 69 -3.82 3.79 3.07
N ASP A 70 -4.08 5.06 3.41
CA ASP A 70 -3.06 6.04 3.75
C ASP A 70 -2.33 5.63 5.03
N GLY A 71 -1.02 5.44 4.96
CA GLY A 71 -0.12 5.29 6.09
C GLY A 71 0.01 6.54 6.96
N ILE A 72 1.02 6.53 7.83
CA ILE A 72 1.16 7.49 8.94
C ILE A 72 2.45 8.28 8.75
N ASP A 73 2.32 9.60 8.73
CA ASP A 73 3.42 10.57 8.65
C ASP A 73 4.29 10.56 9.91
N GLY A 74 5.60 10.69 9.76
CA GLY A 74 6.57 10.90 10.85
C GLY A 74 6.58 9.82 11.93
N ARG A 75 6.35 8.55 11.56
CA ARG A 75 6.22 7.47 12.54
C ARG A 75 7.54 7.15 13.24
N ALA A 76 8.59 6.88 12.48
CA ALA A 76 9.91 6.42 12.94
C ALA A 76 10.86 6.34 11.73
N GLU A 77 12.15 6.09 11.95
CA GLU A 77 13.04 5.62 10.88
C GLU A 77 13.22 4.10 10.96
N TYR A 78 13.62 3.47 9.84
CA TYR A 78 14.00 2.05 9.75
C TYR A 78 12.90 1.09 10.18
N TYR A 79 11.74 1.20 9.55
CA TYR A 79 10.60 0.31 9.78
C TYR A 79 10.10 -0.31 8.48
N VAL A 80 9.35 -1.39 8.63
CA VAL A 80 8.57 -1.97 7.53
C VAL A 80 7.10 -1.81 7.86
N THR A 81 6.30 -1.45 6.87
CA THR A 81 4.85 -1.49 6.98
C THR A 81 4.28 -2.51 6.01
N ARG A 82 3.42 -3.40 6.51
CA ARG A 82 2.55 -4.23 5.69
C ARG A 82 1.11 -3.75 5.88
N VAL A 83 0.47 -3.38 4.78
CA VAL A 83 -0.92 -2.91 4.75
C VAL A 83 -1.75 -3.91 3.96
N ARG A 84 -2.79 -4.48 4.56
CA ARG A 84 -3.57 -5.55 3.93
C ARG A 84 -5.06 -5.33 4.06
N GLY A 85 -5.78 -5.63 3.00
CA GLY A 85 -7.23 -5.50 2.98
C GLY A 85 -7.81 -6.07 1.71
N TYR A 86 -8.95 -5.53 1.32
CA TYR A 86 -9.64 -5.97 0.13
C TYR A 86 -10.22 -4.80 -0.65
N VAL A 87 -10.03 -4.86 -1.97
CA VAL A 87 -10.74 -3.97 -2.89
C VAL A 87 -12.11 -4.55 -3.14
N HIS A 88 -13.12 -3.70 -3.00
CA HIS A 88 -14.50 -3.99 -3.35
C HIS A 88 -14.92 -3.04 -4.48
N PRO A 89 -14.81 -3.46 -5.75
CA PRO A 89 -15.16 -2.59 -6.86
C PRO A 89 -16.64 -2.19 -6.78
N PRO A 90 -16.96 -0.88 -6.82
CA PRO A 90 -18.35 -0.41 -6.83
C PRO A 90 -19.05 -0.74 -8.14
N ALA A 91 -18.30 -0.98 -9.21
CA ALA A 91 -18.80 -1.29 -10.54
C ALA A 91 -17.86 -2.24 -11.28
N ASP A 92 -18.35 -2.79 -12.39
CA ASP A 92 -17.50 -3.40 -13.39
C ASP A 92 -16.68 -2.31 -14.07
N GLY A 93 -15.41 -2.57 -14.37
CA GLY A 93 -14.60 -1.65 -15.15
C GLY A 93 -13.12 -1.93 -15.10
N GLU A 94 -12.38 -1.05 -15.77
CA GLU A 94 -10.92 -1.00 -15.72
C GLU A 94 -10.47 -0.10 -14.57
N TYR A 95 -9.66 -0.65 -13.69
CA TYR A 95 -9.14 0.01 -12.50
C TYR A 95 -7.63 0.21 -12.66
N THR A 96 -7.16 1.43 -12.40
CA THR A 96 -5.72 1.72 -12.32
C THR A 96 -5.37 2.04 -10.88
N PHE A 97 -4.29 1.45 -10.38
CA PHE A 97 -3.78 1.66 -9.04
C PHE A 97 -2.48 2.44 -9.09
N TRP A 98 -2.29 3.30 -8.09
CA TRP A 98 -1.09 4.10 -7.94
C TRP A 98 -0.51 3.92 -6.54
N ILE A 99 0.80 4.12 -6.41
CA ILE A 99 1.49 4.09 -5.13
C ILE A 99 2.63 5.12 -5.09
N THR A 100 2.77 5.76 -3.93
CA THR A 100 3.89 6.65 -3.56
C THR A 100 4.38 6.24 -2.18
N SER A 101 5.69 6.33 -1.96
CA SER A 101 6.29 6.06 -0.65
C SER A 101 7.66 6.71 -0.52
N ASP A 102 8.08 6.92 0.72
CA ASP A 102 9.46 7.20 1.10
C ASP A 102 9.85 6.15 2.16
N ASP A 103 10.77 5.22 1.95
CA ASP A 103 11.48 4.90 0.72
C ASP A 103 10.66 3.94 -0.17
N GLN A 104 11.03 2.66 -0.23
CA GLN A 104 10.59 1.70 -1.23
C GLN A 104 9.24 1.10 -0.88
N SER A 105 8.41 0.85 -1.89
CA SER A 105 7.18 0.09 -1.71
C SER A 105 6.83 -0.80 -2.89
N GLN A 106 6.01 -1.81 -2.62
CA GLN A 106 5.37 -2.66 -3.62
C GLN A 106 3.89 -2.79 -3.30
N LEU A 107 3.05 -2.73 -4.33
CA LEU A 107 1.62 -2.98 -4.26
C LEU A 107 1.29 -4.29 -4.98
N TRP A 108 0.51 -5.12 -4.32
CA TRP A 108 0.07 -6.41 -4.78
C TRP A 108 -1.45 -6.47 -4.82
N LEU A 109 -1.99 -7.06 -5.87
CA LEU A 109 -3.42 -7.32 -6.02
C LEU A 109 -3.60 -8.78 -6.44
N SER A 110 -4.54 -9.45 -5.79
CA SER A 110 -4.98 -10.80 -6.19
C SER A 110 -6.06 -10.75 -7.25
N THR A 111 -6.13 -11.80 -8.05
CA THR A 111 -7.23 -12.04 -9.00
C THR A 111 -8.54 -12.37 -8.31
N ASP A 112 -8.51 -12.65 -7.00
CA ASP A 112 -9.67 -13.00 -6.16
C ASP A 112 -9.41 -12.64 -4.68
N GLU A 113 -10.24 -13.14 -3.76
CA GLU A 113 -10.07 -12.93 -2.32
C GLU A 113 -8.90 -13.70 -1.69
N ASN A 114 -8.24 -14.62 -2.41
CA ASN A 114 -7.18 -15.44 -1.85
C ASN A 114 -5.83 -14.68 -1.94
N PRO A 115 -5.15 -14.40 -0.80
CA PRO A 115 -3.85 -13.73 -0.81
C PRO A 115 -2.74 -14.53 -1.53
N ALA A 116 -2.90 -15.84 -1.70
CA ALA A 116 -1.93 -16.67 -2.42
C ALA A 116 -1.87 -16.36 -3.92
N ASN A 117 -2.93 -15.77 -4.49
CA ASN A 117 -3.04 -15.46 -5.91
C ASN A 117 -2.59 -14.03 -6.26
N ARG A 118 -2.00 -13.31 -5.30
CA ARG A 118 -1.57 -11.92 -5.52
C ARG A 118 -0.36 -11.82 -6.44
N VAL A 119 -0.40 -10.82 -7.31
CA VAL A 119 0.71 -10.43 -8.19
C VAL A 119 1.05 -8.96 -7.95
N MET A 120 2.31 -8.59 -8.16
CA MET A 120 2.76 -7.22 -8.00
C MET A 120 2.21 -6.40 -9.17
N ILE A 121 1.58 -5.26 -8.87
CA ILE A 121 0.94 -4.41 -9.88
C ILE A 121 1.56 -3.02 -9.98
N SER A 122 2.26 -2.55 -8.95
CA SER A 122 3.03 -1.30 -8.96
C SER A 122 4.10 -1.29 -7.86
N GLN A 123 5.07 -0.39 -7.97
CA GLN A 123 6.16 -0.23 -6.99
C GLN A 123 6.79 1.15 -7.01
N VAL A 124 7.49 1.49 -5.93
CA VAL A 124 8.45 2.59 -5.81
C VAL A 124 9.80 1.98 -5.43
N THR A 125 10.83 2.21 -6.23
CA THR A 125 12.16 1.58 -6.04
C THR A 125 13.13 2.41 -5.22
N GLY A 126 12.75 3.64 -4.84
CA GLY A 126 13.49 4.56 -3.96
C GLY A 126 12.49 5.44 -3.22
N TYR A 127 12.80 6.72 -3.02
CA TYR A 127 11.82 7.67 -2.46
C TYR A 127 11.00 8.38 -3.53
N SER A 128 9.72 8.62 -3.27
CA SER A 128 8.84 9.50 -4.03
C SER A 128 7.99 10.30 -3.05
N GLY A 129 7.94 11.62 -3.21
CA GLY A 129 7.06 12.45 -2.39
C GLY A 129 5.59 12.04 -2.56
N ALA A 130 4.77 12.31 -1.55
CA ALA A 130 3.36 11.93 -1.49
C ALA A 130 2.49 12.38 -2.70
N THR A 131 2.95 13.40 -3.44
CA THR A 131 2.27 13.93 -4.63
C THR A 131 3.08 13.71 -5.92
N GLU A 132 4.23 13.03 -5.84
CA GLU A 132 5.11 12.71 -6.97
C GLU A 132 4.68 11.40 -7.64
N TRP A 133 3.49 11.39 -8.24
CA TRP A 133 2.87 10.19 -8.82
C TRP A 133 3.61 9.60 -10.02
N THR A 134 4.40 10.40 -10.72
CA THR A 134 5.02 10.03 -12.00
C THR A 134 6.54 10.07 -11.96
N LYS A 135 7.15 9.97 -10.77
CA LYS A 135 8.61 9.98 -10.62
C LYS A 135 9.23 8.70 -11.15
N PHE A 136 8.59 7.56 -10.87
CA PHE A 136 8.92 6.27 -11.44
C PHE A 136 7.74 5.76 -12.31
N PRO A 137 8.01 5.21 -13.50
CA PRO A 137 6.95 4.67 -14.35
C PRO A 137 6.20 3.50 -13.70
N GLU A 138 6.83 2.78 -12.77
CA GLU A 138 6.26 1.64 -12.06
C GLU A 138 5.29 2.03 -10.93
N GLN A 139 5.14 3.33 -10.61
CA GLN A 139 4.18 3.80 -9.59
C GLN A 139 2.73 3.57 -10.01
N LYS A 140 2.49 3.40 -11.30
CA LYS A 140 1.17 3.21 -11.91
C LYS A 140 1.04 1.79 -12.43
N SER A 141 -0.02 1.09 -12.06
CA SER A 141 -0.34 -0.22 -12.64
C SER A 141 -0.80 -0.12 -14.10
N ALA A 142 -0.78 -1.24 -14.80
CA ALA A 142 -1.65 -1.40 -15.97
C ALA A 142 -3.14 -1.26 -15.56
N ALA A 143 -4.02 -1.05 -16.53
CA ALA A 143 -5.46 -1.17 -16.30
C ALA A 143 -5.80 -2.63 -15.95
N ILE A 144 -6.60 -2.82 -14.90
CA ILE A 144 -7.01 -4.13 -14.39
C ILE A 144 -8.54 -4.20 -14.39
N ALA A 145 -9.09 -5.15 -15.13
CA ALA A 145 -10.52 -5.40 -15.18
C ALA A 145 -11.00 -6.00 -13.84
N LEU A 146 -11.86 -5.28 -13.12
CA LEU A 146 -12.50 -5.76 -11.89
C LEU A 146 -14.02 -5.80 -12.04
N LYS A 147 -14.65 -6.65 -11.24
CA LYS A 147 -16.10 -6.89 -11.26
C LYS A 147 -16.78 -6.38 -10.00
N ALA A 148 -17.91 -5.72 -10.18
CA ALA A 148 -18.76 -5.24 -9.10
C ALA A 148 -19.15 -6.39 -8.17
N GLY A 149 -19.16 -6.13 -6.86
CA GLY A 149 -19.56 -7.12 -5.86
C GLY A 149 -18.57 -8.27 -5.65
N LYS A 150 -17.46 -8.33 -6.40
CA LYS A 150 -16.32 -9.20 -6.10
C LYS A 150 -15.41 -8.58 -5.03
N LYS A 151 -14.54 -9.41 -4.48
CA LYS A 151 -13.58 -9.06 -3.44
C LYS A 151 -12.20 -9.47 -3.93
N TYR A 152 -11.25 -8.56 -3.90
CA TYR A 152 -9.88 -8.79 -4.36
C TYR A 152 -8.92 -8.48 -3.23
N TYR A 153 -8.06 -9.42 -2.87
CA TYR A 153 -7.05 -9.17 -1.85
C TYR A 153 -6.05 -8.12 -2.34
N VAL A 154 -5.73 -7.16 -1.49
CA VAL A 154 -4.72 -6.11 -1.77
C VAL A 154 -3.74 -6.02 -0.61
N GLU A 155 -2.46 -5.87 -0.94
CA GLU A 155 -1.36 -5.76 0.02
C GLU A 155 -0.34 -4.74 -0.46
N ALA A 156 0.04 -3.81 0.41
CA ALA A 156 1.20 -2.97 0.21
C ALA A 156 2.29 -3.36 1.21
N LEU A 157 3.53 -3.48 0.72
CA LEU A 157 4.72 -3.66 1.54
C LEU A 157 5.62 -2.46 1.33
N HIS A 158 5.98 -1.79 2.41
CA HIS A 158 6.84 -0.61 2.40
C HIS A 158 7.98 -0.79 3.37
N ARG A 159 9.13 -0.27 2.96
CA ARG A 159 10.31 -0.14 3.79
C ARG A 159 10.64 1.33 3.87
N ASP A 160 10.72 1.80 5.10
CA ASP A 160 11.36 3.03 5.44
C ASP A 160 12.82 2.81 5.83
N GLY A 161 13.69 3.68 5.34
CA GLY A 161 15.12 3.69 5.65
C GLY A 161 15.47 4.78 6.65
N SER A 162 16.22 5.76 6.17
CA SER A 162 16.73 6.88 6.97
C SER A 162 16.52 8.15 6.17
N GLY A 163 16.20 9.26 6.83
CA GLY A 163 15.90 10.48 6.10
C GLY A 163 14.85 11.32 6.81
N GLY A 164 14.30 12.30 6.09
CA GLY A 164 13.13 13.02 6.57
C GLY A 164 11.88 12.44 5.93
N ASP A 165 10.94 12.04 6.78
CA ASP A 165 9.59 11.60 6.39
C ASP A 165 8.70 12.77 6.03
#